data_AF-A0A832ZVU5-F1
#
_entry.id   AF-A0A832ZVU5-F1
#
_cell.length_a   1.000
_cell.length_b   1.000
_cell.length_c   1.000
_cell.angle_alpha   90.00
_cell.angle_beta   90.00
_cell.angle_gamma   90.00
#
_symmetry.space_group_name_H-M   'P 1'
#
loop_
_entity.id
_entity.type
_entity.pdbx_description
1 polymer ?
#
loop_
_entity_poly.entity_id
_entity_poly.type
_entity_poly.pdbx_seq_one_letter_code
_entity_poly.pdbx_strand_id
1 'polypeptide(L)'
;VTSDRVQAEVARAYGLNVKYVGPEAVHGDPEFVRYFDGKTMSVHLRAGVPPMAKKGLPGNFKLVKISDEPMAEEDVVRIAKEIVERASTEPDAYIERSYEGATVVQYKKYRIVIAHPPFSDAWEITIVRPLVKTTLEDYSVSDKLLKRLEEKAEGILVAGPPGSGKSTFVQALAEFYAGKGKIVKTMESPRDLQVDDSISQYAPLEGDMEGTGDLLLLLRPDYTVFDEVRKTKDFEVFADMRMAGVGMIGVVHASRPIEAVQRFVSRIELGVVPQVVDTIIFIQAGDIAKVYKLDLVVKVPSGMNDEDLARPVVEVRDFETDRLEYEMYTYGEETFVVPVDSEVEKRPLEKYAERAIREELEGLLNVPFRAEVRGNKVTLYAHPEDIPHIIGKGGARISNIEKAIGMAIDVQPMDRENGGGVVVRETPKHFVIHGGEDVRNRFVKIRIDGEEAGYAKASKKGIIKVKKGTELGEAIKFAVRAGKKIEVVPQ
;
A
#
# COMPACT_ATOMS: atom_id res chain seq x y z
N VAL A 1 -24.12 -53.29 -8.15
CA VAL A 1 -22.92 -53.02 -7.31
C VAL A 1 -22.53 -51.57 -7.57
N THR A 2 -22.30 -50.75 -6.55
CA THR A 2 -21.93 -49.33 -6.72
C THR A 2 -21.07 -48.85 -5.55
N SER A 3 -20.19 -47.86 -5.79
CA SER A 3 -19.41 -47.14 -4.78
C SER A 3 -19.96 -45.74 -4.48
N ASP A 4 -20.99 -45.32 -5.22
CA ASP A 4 -21.71 -44.07 -4.99
C ASP A 4 -22.83 -44.30 -3.96
N ARG A 5 -22.78 -43.57 -2.84
CA ARG A 5 -23.75 -43.69 -1.76
C ARG A 5 -25.16 -43.29 -2.21
N VAL A 6 -25.29 -42.24 -3.01
CA VAL A 6 -26.58 -41.75 -3.52
C VAL A 6 -27.19 -42.79 -4.45
N GLN A 7 -26.42 -43.34 -5.40
CA GLN A 7 -26.93 -44.41 -6.26
C GLN A 7 -27.27 -45.67 -5.47
N ALA A 8 -26.51 -45.99 -4.42
CA ALA A 8 -26.82 -47.13 -3.56
C ALA A 8 -28.17 -46.96 -2.86
N GLU A 9 -28.42 -45.78 -2.27
CA GLU A 9 -29.71 -45.50 -1.61
C GLU A 9 -30.87 -45.45 -2.60
N VAL A 10 -30.68 -44.83 -3.77
CA VAL A 10 -31.70 -44.80 -4.83
C VAL A 10 -32.04 -46.22 -5.28
N ALA A 11 -31.03 -47.04 -5.61
CA ALA A 11 -31.26 -48.41 -6.06
C ALA A 11 -31.90 -49.29 -4.97
N ARG A 12 -31.59 -49.08 -3.68
CA ARG A 12 -32.30 -49.71 -2.56
C ARG A 12 -33.76 -49.28 -2.49
N ALA A 13 -34.04 -47.98 -2.68
CA ALA A 13 -35.42 -47.46 -2.69
C ALA A 13 -36.26 -48.06 -3.84
N TYR A 14 -35.64 -48.37 -4.98
CA TYR A 14 -36.28 -49.10 -6.09
C TYR A 14 -36.38 -50.62 -5.87
N GLY A 15 -36.00 -51.14 -4.70
CA GLY A 15 -36.10 -52.57 -4.37
C GLY A 15 -35.07 -53.46 -5.08
N LEU A 16 -33.98 -52.89 -5.61
CA LEU A 16 -32.91 -53.65 -6.23
C LEU A 16 -31.98 -54.23 -5.18
N ASN A 17 -31.40 -55.41 -5.48
CA ASN A 17 -30.32 -55.98 -4.66
C ASN A 17 -29.03 -55.18 -4.90
N VAL A 18 -28.67 -54.32 -3.95
CA VAL A 18 -27.50 -53.45 -4.03
C VAL A 18 -26.38 -53.94 -3.13
N LYS A 19 -25.24 -54.30 -3.73
CA LYS A 19 -23.96 -54.39 -3.02
C LYS A 19 -23.26 -53.02 -3.10
N TYR A 20 -23.31 -52.26 -2.02
CA TYR A 20 -22.51 -51.05 -1.86
C TYR A 20 -21.09 -51.45 -1.51
N VAL A 21 -20.13 -51.03 -2.32
CA VAL A 21 -18.70 -51.17 -2.02
C VAL A 21 -18.26 -49.79 -1.59
N GLY A 22 -18.30 -49.55 -0.28
CA GLY A 22 -17.71 -48.33 0.28
C GLY A 22 -16.21 -48.30 0.03
N PRO A 23 -15.60 -47.12 0.12
CA PRO A 23 -14.15 -47.03 0.03
C PRO A 23 -13.51 -47.93 1.07
N GLU A 24 -12.59 -48.81 0.64
CA GLU A 24 -11.76 -49.54 1.58
C GLU A 24 -10.87 -48.53 2.29
N ALA A 25 -10.76 -48.65 3.61
CA ALA A 25 -9.82 -47.83 4.37
C ALA A 25 -8.40 -48.25 3.96
N VAL A 26 -7.79 -47.49 3.05
CA VAL A 26 -6.38 -47.69 2.69
C VAL A 26 -5.54 -47.27 3.90
N HIS A 27 -5.01 -48.27 4.62
CA HIS A 27 -4.15 -48.02 5.78
C HIS A 27 -2.72 -47.71 5.32
N GLY A 28 -2.14 -46.62 5.87
CA GLY A 28 -0.76 -46.18 5.60
C GLY A 28 -0.67 -44.91 4.75
N ASP A 29 0.53 -44.37 4.59
CA ASP A 29 0.77 -43.18 3.77
C ASP A 29 0.66 -43.48 2.27
N PRO A 30 0.24 -42.50 1.43
CA PRO A 30 0.23 -42.66 -0.02
C PRO A 30 1.61 -43.00 -0.60
N GLU A 31 1.65 -43.72 -1.72
CA GLU A 31 2.90 -44.13 -2.38
C GLU A 31 3.83 -42.93 -2.62
N PHE A 32 3.29 -41.76 -2.96
CA PHE A 32 4.10 -40.59 -3.28
C PHE A 32 4.91 -40.04 -2.10
N VAL A 33 4.53 -40.32 -0.85
CA VAL A 33 5.20 -39.79 0.35
C VAL A 33 6.66 -40.27 0.40
N ARG A 34 6.96 -41.47 -0.14
CA ARG A 34 8.31 -42.02 -0.22
C ARG A 34 9.31 -41.17 -1.01
N TYR A 35 8.83 -40.29 -1.89
CA TYR A 35 9.66 -39.39 -2.70
C TYR A 35 10.08 -38.11 -1.96
N PHE A 36 9.53 -37.87 -0.76
CA PHE A 36 9.83 -36.69 0.03
C PHE A 36 10.77 -37.01 1.21
N ASP A 37 11.86 -36.26 1.33
CA ASP A 37 12.65 -36.18 2.56
C ASP A 37 12.37 -34.85 3.30
N GLY A 38 13.12 -34.53 4.36
CA GLY A 38 12.95 -33.27 5.10
C GLY A 38 13.30 -31.99 4.33
N LYS A 39 13.98 -32.08 3.18
CA LYS A 39 14.46 -30.97 2.36
C LYS A 39 13.82 -30.90 0.97
N THR A 40 13.00 -31.89 0.60
CA THR A 40 12.24 -31.91 -0.66
C THR A 40 11.07 -30.93 -0.59
N MET A 41 11.09 -29.95 -1.47
CA MET A 41 10.05 -28.94 -1.63
C MET A 41 8.94 -29.42 -2.58
N SER A 42 9.33 -30.02 -3.71
CA SER A 42 8.37 -30.57 -4.66
C SER A 42 8.92 -31.82 -5.33
N VAL A 43 8.02 -32.71 -5.73
CA VAL A 43 8.28 -33.91 -6.50
C VAL A 43 7.53 -33.82 -7.83
N HIS A 44 8.18 -34.23 -8.90
CA HIS A 44 7.65 -34.24 -10.26
C HIS A 44 7.79 -35.65 -10.82
N LEU A 45 6.65 -36.30 -11.06
CA LEU A 45 6.54 -37.65 -11.59
C LEU A 45 5.93 -37.55 -12.98
N ARG A 46 6.64 -38.00 -14.02
CA ARG A 46 6.15 -37.91 -15.41
C ARG A 46 6.49 -39.18 -16.15
N ALA A 47 5.54 -39.70 -16.93
CA ALA A 47 5.75 -40.91 -17.72
C ALA A 47 6.90 -40.73 -18.72
N GLY A 48 7.79 -41.72 -18.81
CA GLY A 48 8.98 -41.68 -19.65
C GLY A 48 10.13 -40.83 -19.12
N VAL A 49 10.01 -40.23 -17.93
CA VAL A 49 11.02 -39.38 -17.31
C VAL A 49 11.40 -39.94 -15.94
N PRO A 50 12.68 -39.90 -15.53
CA PRO A 50 13.06 -40.24 -14.17
C PRO A 50 12.37 -39.32 -13.15
N PRO A 51 11.94 -39.81 -11.99
CA PRO A 51 11.30 -38.99 -10.98
C PRO A 51 12.26 -37.90 -10.48
N MET A 52 11.77 -36.66 -10.42
CA MET A 52 12.59 -35.49 -10.07
C MET A 52 12.09 -34.85 -8.77
N ALA A 53 13.00 -34.28 -7.98
CA ALA A 53 12.69 -33.50 -6.79
C ALA A 53 13.38 -32.14 -6.80
N LYS A 54 12.69 -31.08 -6.38
CA LYS A 54 13.34 -29.81 -6.01
C LYS A 54 13.71 -29.88 -4.54
N LYS A 55 15.01 -29.82 -4.22
CA LYS A 55 15.53 -29.84 -2.85
C LYS A 55 16.23 -28.53 -2.50
N GLY A 56 15.96 -27.99 -1.31
CA GLY A 56 16.58 -26.76 -0.83
C GLY A 56 15.60 -25.83 -0.12
N LEU A 57 15.92 -24.54 -0.12
CA LEU A 57 15.11 -23.46 0.44
C LEU A 57 14.57 -22.56 -0.68
N PRO A 58 13.52 -21.75 -0.43
CA PRO A 58 13.05 -20.75 -1.38
C PRO A 58 14.20 -19.84 -1.80
N GLY A 59 14.37 -19.62 -3.11
CA GLY A 59 15.48 -18.82 -3.66
C GLY A 59 16.82 -19.55 -3.80
N ASN A 60 17.00 -20.73 -3.18
CA ASN A 60 18.19 -21.57 -3.33
C ASN A 60 17.84 -23.06 -3.31
N PHE A 61 17.38 -23.57 -4.45
CA PHE A 61 17.02 -24.98 -4.64
C PHE A 61 17.76 -25.59 -5.82
N LYS A 62 17.91 -26.92 -5.80
CA LYS A 62 18.44 -27.71 -6.90
C LYS A 62 17.44 -28.77 -7.32
N LEU A 63 17.28 -28.95 -8.63
CA LEU A 63 16.52 -30.06 -9.18
C LEU A 63 17.43 -31.30 -9.20
N VAL A 64 16.99 -32.37 -8.54
CA VAL A 64 17.75 -33.63 -8.42
C VAL A 64 16.89 -34.79 -8.90
N LYS A 65 17.53 -35.79 -9.51
CA LYS A 65 16.90 -37.07 -9.81
C LYS A 65 16.73 -37.87 -8.51
N ILE A 66 15.58 -38.52 -8.34
CA ILE A 66 15.33 -39.44 -7.23
C ILE A 66 15.83 -40.85 -7.59
N SER A 67 15.62 -41.27 -8.83
CA SER A 67 16.22 -42.46 -9.45
C SER A 67 16.63 -42.14 -10.89
N ASP A 68 17.48 -42.98 -11.48
CA ASP A 68 17.87 -42.85 -12.89
C ASP A 68 16.90 -43.57 -13.85
N GLU A 69 16.08 -44.48 -13.33
CA GLU A 69 15.09 -45.23 -14.10
C GLU A 69 13.88 -44.34 -14.45
N PRO A 70 13.52 -44.21 -15.75
CA PRO A 70 12.31 -43.52 -16.17
C PRO A 70 11.04 -44.18 -15.63
N MET A 71 10.04 -43.39 -15.24
CA MET A 71 8.77 -43.92 -14.77
C MET A 71 7.94 -44.49 -15.93
N ALA A 72 7.39 -45.70 -15.75
CA ALA A 72 6.38 -46.22 -16.68
C ALA A 72 5.08 -45.43 -16.51
N GLU A 73 4.31 -45.29 -17.59
CA GLU A 73 3.00 -44.61 -17.53
C GLU A 73 2.06 -45.26 -16.51
N GLU A 74 2.08 -46.60 -16.45
CA GLU A 74 1.29 -47.40 -15.51
C GLU A 74 1.57 -47.04 -14.04
N ASP A 75 2.83 -46.74 -13.70
CA ASP A 75 3.21 -46.33 -12.35
C ASP A 75 2.66 -44.94 -12.01
N VAL A 76 2.78 -43.99 -12.94
CA VAL A 76 2.25 -42.63 -12.74
C VAL A 76 0.74 -42.66 -12.62
N VAL A 77 0.05 -43.44 -13.47
CA VAL A 77 -1.40 -43.64 -13.41
C VAL A 77 -1.82 -44.29 -12.09
N ARG A 78 -1.08 -45.28 -11.59
CA ARG A 78 -1.36 -45.93 -10.30
C ARG A 78 -1.30 -44.92 -9.15
N ILE A 79 -0.25 -44.10 -9.09
CA ILE A 79 -0.08 -43.07 -8.05
C ILE A 79 -1.20 -42.01 -8.17
N ALA A 80 -1.54 -41.58 -9.38
CA ALA A 80 -2.63 -40.62 -9.61
C ALA A 80 -3.98 -41.14 -9.11
N LYS A 81 -4.30 -42.41 -9.40
CA LYS A 81 -5.54 -43.05 -8.94
C LYS A 81 -5.59 -43.14 -7.41
N GLU A 82 -4.49 -43.56 -6.77
CA GLU A 82 -4.41 -43.61 -5.31
C GLU A 82 -4.67 -42.23 -4.68
N ILE A 83 -4.08 -41.16 -5.23
CA ILE A 83 -4.28 -39.79 -4.74
C ILE A 83 -5.75 -39.37 -4.84
N VAL A 84 -6.39 -39.63 -5.98
CA VAL A 84 -7.81 -39.26 -6.20
C VAL A 84 -8.76 -40.08 -5.32
N GLU A 85 -8.47 -41.37 -5.14
CA GLU A 85 -9.24 -42.25 -4.24
C GLU A 85 -9.13 -41.79 -2.79
N ARG A 86 -7.91 -41.50 -2.32
CA ARG A 86 -7.70 -40.98 -0.97
C ARG A 86 -8.35 -39.61 -0.76
N ALA A 87 -8.34 -38.74 -1.76
CA ALA A 87 -9.03 -37.45 -1.72
C ALA A 87 -10.56 -37.55 -1.62
N SER A 88 -11.14 -38.72 -1.89
CA SER A 88 -12.58 -38.95 -1.78
C SER A 88 -12.97 -39.64 -0.47
N THR A 89 -11.99 -40.06 0.34
CA THR A 89 -12.18 -41.04 1.43
C THR A 89 -11.55 -40.61 2.74
N GLU A 90 -10.43 -39.90 2.69
CA GLU A 90 -9.79 -39.32 3.86
C GLU A 90 -10.41 -37.95 4.19
N PRO A 91 -10.66 -37.63 5.48
CA PRO A 91 -11.25 -36.35 5.88
C PRO A 91 -10.35 -35.14 5.58
N ASP A 92 -9.03 -35.35 5.58
CA ASP A 92 -8.02 -34.29 5.40
C ASP A 92 -7.51 -34.21 3.95
N ALA A 93 -8.28 -34.72 3.00
CA ALA A 93 -7.98 -34.65 1.59
C ALA A 93 -9.25 -34.36 0.78
N TYR A 94 -9.13 -33.49 -0.21
CA TYR A 94 -10.26 -33.14 -1.09
C TYR A 94 -9.77 -32.71 -2.48
N ILE A 95 -10.66 -32.86 -3.46
CA ILE A 95 -10.43 -32.34 -4.81
C ILE A 95 -10.77 -30.85 -4.80
N GLU A 96 -9.77 -29.99 -4.96
CA GLU A 96 -9.92 -28.52 -5.00
C GLU A 96 -10.60 -28.10 -6.31
N ARG A 97 -10.11 -28.64 -7.44
CA ARG A 97 -10.61 -28.35 -8.79
C ARG A 97 -10.45 -29.55 -9.70
N SER A 98 -11.40 -29.75 -10.59
CA SER A 98 -11.33 -30.75 -11.65
C SER A 98 -11.61 -30.11 -13.00
N TYR A 99 -10.73 -30.37 -13.96
CA TYR A 99 -10.79 -29.92 -15.34
C TYR A 99 -10.79 -31.14 -16.27
N GLU A 100 -11.08 -30.92 -17.55
CA GLU A 100 -10.84 -31.95 -18.57
C GLU A 100 -9.33 -32.15 -18.75
N GLY A 101 -8.81 -33.30 -18.33
CA GLY A 101 -7.38 -33.62 -18.42
C GLY A 101 -6.51 -33.18 -17.25
N ALA A 102 -7.07 -32.54 -16.21
CA ALA A 102 -6.29 -32.15 -15.03
C ALA A 102 -7.12 -32.14 -13.73
N THR A 103 -6.47 -32.46 -12.61
CA THR A 103 -7.10 -32.46 -11.28
C THR A 103 -6.15 -31.84 -10.26
N VAL A 104 -6.67 -30.91 -9.46
CA VAL A 104 -5.96 -30.31 -8.33
C VAL A 104 -6.51 -30.91 -7.05
N VAL A 105 -5.64 -31.56 -6.29
CA VAL A 105 -5.96 -32.26 -5.05
C VAL A 105 -5.20 -31.60 -3.91
N GLN A 106 -5.91 -31.26 -2.84
CA GLN A 106 -5.31 -30.96 -1.55
C GLN A 106 -5.28 -32.26 -0.75
N TYR A 107 -4.10 -32.78 -0.42
CA TYR A 107 -3.93 -33.98 0.41
C TYR A 107 -3.09 -33.64 1.63
N LYS A 108 -3.73 -33.49 2.81
CA LYS A 108 -3.10 -33.00 4.04
C LYS A 108 -2.30 -31.73 3.74
N LYS A 109 -0.99 -31.74 4.03
CA LYS A 109 -0.06 -30.66 3.73
C LYS A 109 0.49 -30.67 2.30
N TYR A 110 0.00 -31.47 1.36
CA TYR A 110 0.52 -31.52 0.00
C TYR A 110 -0.50 -30.96 -0.98
N ARG A 111 -0.05 -30.05 -1.83
CA ARG A 111 -0.83 -29.62 -3.00
C ARG A 111 -0.38 -30.41 -4.22
N ILE A 112 -1.30 -31.16 -4.80
CA ILE A 112 -1.01 -32.10 -5.87
C ILE A 112 -1.76 -31.68 -7.13
N VAL A 113 -1.04 -31.60 -8.24
CA VAL A 113 -1.60 -31.37 -9.58
C VAL A 113 -1.33 -32.62 -10.41
N ILE A 114 -2.40 -33.20 -10.93
CA ILE A 114 -2.37 -34.34 -11.84
C ILE A 114 -2.79 -33.83 -13.21
N ALA A 115 -2.02 -34.13 -14.25
CA ALA A 115 -2.35 -33.80 -15.63
C ALA A 115 -2.20 -35.05 -16.52
N HIS A 116 -3.09 -35.19 -17.49
CA HIS A 116 -3.10 -36.30 -18.43
C HIS A 116 -3.59 -35.89 -19.83
N PRO A 117 -3.29 -36.69 -20.88
CA PRO A 117 -3.81 -36.46 -22.21
C PRO A 117 -5.35 -36.39 -22.25
N PRO A 118 -5.93 -35.52 -23.09
CA PRO A 118 -5.27 -34.70 -24.12
C PRO A 118 -4.71 -33.34 -23.63
N PHE A 119 -4.90 -32.97 -22.37
CA PHE A 119 -4.46 -31.67 -21.84
C PHE A 119 -2.93 -31.58 -21.75
N SER A 120 -2.29 -32.65 -21.31
CA SER A 120 -0.83 -32.83 -21.36
C SER A 120 -0.44 -33.85 -22.43
N ASP A 121 0.84 -33.88 -22.80
CA ASP A 121 1.38 -34.86 -23.76
C ASP A 121 1.63 -36.25 -23.13
N ALA A 122 1.70 -36.33 -21.80
CA ALA A 122 1.87 -37.54 -21.02
C ALA A 122 1.24 -37.39 -19.63
N TRP A 123 1.04 -38.51 -18.92
CA TRP A 123 0.67 -38.47 -17.51
C TRP A 123 1.77 -37.83 -16.68
N GLU A 124 1.40 -36.84 -15.87
CA GLU A 124 2.29 -36.21 -14.89
C GLU A 124 1.58 -35.87 -13.57
N ILE A 125 2.36 -35.91 -12.50
CA ILE A 125 1.96 -35.53 -11.16
C ILE A 125 3.02 -34.59 -10.60
N THR A 126 2.62 -33.36 -10.29
CA THR A 126 3.45 -32.43 -9.53
C THR A 126 2.90 -32.30 -8.12
N ILE A 127 3.74 -32.60 -7.13
CA ILE A 127 3.38 -32.58 -5.73
C ILE A 127 4.24 -31.52 -5.06
N VAL A 128 3.60 -30.52 -4.48
CA VAL A 128 4.28 -29.44 -3.77
C VAL A 128 3.98 -29.61 -2.29
N ARG A 129 5.04 -29.74 -1.49
CA ARG A 129 4.96 -29.49 -0.07
C ARG A 129 5.06 -27.96 0.10
N PRO A 130 4.05 -27.27 0.64
CA PRO A 130 4.16 -25.89 1.02
C PRO A 130 5.41 -25.70 1.85
N LEU A 131 6.17 -24.69 1.48
CA LEU A 131 7.38 -24.29 2.16
C LEU A 131 7.04 -23.90 3.59
N VAL A 132 7.78 -24.47 4.55
CA VAL A 132 7.96 -24.07 5.95
C VAL A 132 6.84 -23.16 6.45
N LYS A 133 5.88 -23.72 7.22
CA LYS A 133 5.03 -22.89 8.08
C LYS A 133 5.99 -22.07 8.94
N THR A 134 6.01 -20.76 8.71
CA THR A 134 6.78 -19.84 9.53
C THR A 134 6.03 -19.63 10.83
N THR A 135 6.72 -19.69 11.95
CA THR A 135 6.13 -19.26 13.22
C THR A 135 6.44 -17.80 13.47
N LEU A 136 5.78 -17.18 14.44
CA LEU A 136 6.02 -15.76 14.75
C LEU A 136 7.46 -15.53 15.22
N GLU A 137 8.10 -16.54 15.81
CA GLU A 137 9.49 -16.53 16.25
C GLU A 137 10.51 -16.53 15.11
N ASP A 138 10.11 -16.89 13.88
CA ASP A 138 10.98 -16.82 12.69
C ASP A 138 11.16 -15.38 12.18
N TYR A 139 10.34 -14.44 12.67
CA TYR A 139 10.38 -13.03 12.32
C TYR A 139 11.20 -12.22 13.33
N SER A 140 11.71 -11.07 12.91
CA SER A 140 12.46 -10.13 13.77
C SER A 140 11.54 -9.35 14.72
N VAL A 141 10.77 -10.07 15.56
CA VAL A 141 9.83 -9.51 16.53
C VAL A 141 10.58 -9.07 17.79
N SER A 142 10.50 -7.80 18.15
CA SER A 142 11.07 -7.30 19.40
C SER A 142 10.27 -7.82 20.61
N ASP A 143 10.90 -8.01 21.77
CA ASP A 143 10.18 -8.36 23.01
C ASP A 143 9.05 -7.37 23.34
N LYS A 144 9.27 -6.10 23.00
CA LYS A 144 8.30 -5.01 23.14
C LYS A 144 7.07 -5.25 22.26
N LEU A 145 7.29 -5.65 21.00
CA LEU A 145 6.21 -5.96 20.05
C LEU A 145 5.50 -7.25 20.43
N LEU A 146 6.22 -8.29 20.83
CA LEU A 146 5.63 -9.55 21.27
C LEU A 146 4.68 -9.30 22.45
N LYS A 147 5.12 -8.55 23.46
CA LYS A 147 4.28 -8.16 24.60
C LYS A 147 3.06 -7.33 24.17
N ARG A 148 3.23 -6.42 23.19
CA ARG A 148 2.11 -5.64 22.63
C ARG A 148 1.07 -6.54 21.98
N LEU A 149 1.50 -7.53 21.20
CA LEU A 149 0.64 -8.50 20.54
C LEU A 149 -0.11 -9.37 21.54
N GLU A 150 0.52 -9.75 22.65
CA GLU A 150 -0.09 -10.58 23.70
C GLU A 150 -1.14 -9.84 24.55
N GLU A 151 -0.86 -8.60 24.93
CA GLU A 151 -1.60 -7.92 26.00
C GLU A 151 -2.62 -6.88 25.51
N LYS A 152 -2.39 -6.26 24.34
CA LYS A 152 -3.10 -5.02 23.97
C LYS A 152 -3.48 -4.89 22.49
N ALA A 153 -2.84 -5.60 21.58
CA ALA A 153 -3.08 -5.40 20.15
C ALA A 153 -4.37 -6.12 19.74
N GLU A 154 -5.39 -5.35 19.41
CA GLU A 154 -6.70 -5.88 19.03
C GLU A 154 -7.09 -5.45 17.62
N GLY A 155 -6.61 -4.31 17.13
CA GLY A 155 -6.76 -3.82 15.77
C GLY A 155 -5.42 -3.79 15.05
N ILE A 156 -5.08 -4.89 14.38
CA ILE A 156 -3.79 -5.07 13.72
C ILE A 156 -3.97 -4.95 12.21
N LEU A 157 -3.21 -4.06 11.58
CA LEU A 157 -3.07 -4.03 10.13
C LEU A 157 -1.72 -4.56 9.70
N VAL A 158 -1.73 -5.58 8.86
CA VAL A 158 -0.53 -6.10 8.20
C VAL A 158 -0.46 -5.54 6.79
N ALA A 159 0.51 -4.66 6.56
CA ALA A 159 0.66 -3.89 5.34
C ALA A 159 1.96 -4.23 4.60
N GLY A 160 2.00 -3.96 3.30
CA GLY A 160 3.20 -4.24 2.48
C GLY A 160 2.90 -4.51 1.00
N PRO A 161 3.91 -4.42 0.12
CA PRO A 161 3.73 -4.60 -1.32
C PRO A 161 3.27 -6.03 -1.65
N PRO A 162 2.65 -6.26 -2.82
CA PRO A 162 2.34 -7.61 -3.27
C PRO A 162 3.57 -8.53 -3.22
N GLY A 163 3.39 -9.78 -2.79
CA GLY A 163 4.50 -10.74 -2.65
C GLY A 163 5.46 -10.49 -1.49
N SER A 164 5.19 -9.52 -0.58
CA SER A 164 6.09 -9.23 0.54
C SER A 164 6.12 -10.27 1.65
N GLY A 165 5.19 -11.24 1.67
CA GLY A 165 5.06 -12.25 2.73
C GLY A 165 3.96 -11.97 3.77
N LYS A 166 3.03 -11.04 3.51
CA LYS A 166 1.93 -10.68 4.44
C LYS A 166 1.08 -11.88 4.87
N SER A 167 0.52 -12.63 3.92
CA SER A 167 -0.37 -13.76 4.25
C SER A 167 0.38 -14.84 5.02
N THR A 168 1.67 -15.04 4.76
CA THR A 168 2.55 -15.92 5.54
C THR A 168 2.73 -15.42 6.98
N PHE A 169 3.00 -14.13 7.17
CA PHE A 169 3.09 -13.53 8.51
C PHE A 169 1.75 -13.60 9.27
N VAL A 170 0.64 -13.39 8.58
CA VAL A 170 -0.70 -13.44 9.17
C VAL A 170 -1.08 -14.86 9.59
N GLN A 171 -0.67 -15.88 8.84
CA GLN A 171 -0.80 -17.29 9.26
C GLN A 171 -0.03 -17.53 10.56
N ALA A 172 1.24 -17.09 10.61
CA ALA A 172 2.07 -17.22 11.81
C ALA A 172 1.45 -16.51 13.03
N LEU A 173 0.89 -15.32 12.82
CA LEU A 173 0.22 -14.55 13.87
C LEU A 173 -1.10 -15.20 14.33
N ALA A 174 -1.87 -15.75 13.40
CA ALA A 174 -3.11 -16.47 13.71
C ALA A 174 -2.83 -17.73 14.55
N GLU A 175 -1.82 -18.51 14.16
CA GLU A 175 -1.39 -19.70 14.90
C GLU A 175 -0.78 -19.35 16.26
N PHE A 176 -0.03 -18.24 16.35
CA PHE A 176 0.46 -17.72 17.63
C PHE A 176 -0.69 -17.45 18.62
N TYR A 177 -1.74 -16.75 18.17
CA TYR A 177 -2.92 -16.50 19.01
C TYR A 177 -3.66 -17.79 19.36
N ALA A 178 -3.84 -18.70 18.40
CA ALA A 178 -4.47 -20.00 18.64
C ALA A 178 -3.68 -20.83 19.68
N GLY A 179 -2.34 -20.85 19.58
CA GLY A 179 -1.45 -21.52 20.53
C GLY A 179 -1.49 -20.93 21.94
N LYS A 180 -1.92 -19.67 22.08
CA LYS A 180 -2.19 -19.00 23.37
C LYS A 180 -3.62 -19.27 23.89
N GLY A 181 -4.36 -20.15 23.24
CA GLY A 181 -5.73 -20.53 23.63
C GLY A 181 -6.81 -19.57 23.17
N LYS A 182 -6.53 -18.69 22.20
CA LYS A 182 -7.52 -17.79 21.59
C LYS A 182 -8.30 -18.51 20.48
N ILE A 183 -9.59 -18.20 20.36
CA ILE A 183 -10.43 -18.66 19.25
C ILE A 183 -10.19 -17.74 18.06
N VAL A 184 -9.49 -18.25 17.05
CA VAL A 184 -9.16 -17.50 15.83
C VAL A 184 -9.96 -18.03 14.64
N LYS A 185 -10.58 -17.12 13.87
CA LYS A 185 -11.25 -17.41 12.60
C LYS A 185 -10.63 -16.61 11.46
N THR A 186 -10.88 -16.99 10.21
CA THR A 186 -10.45 -16.20 9.04
C THR A 186 -11.62 -15.88 8.10
N MET A 187 -11.49 -14.76 7.41
CA MET A 187 -12.37 -14.25 6.35
C MET A 187 -11.51 -14.02 5.10
N GLU A 188 -11.76 -14.79 4.05
CA GLU A 188 -10.87 -14.83 2.88
C GLU A 188 -11.61 -15.28 1.62
N SER A 189 -11.14 -14.83 0.45
CA SER A 189 -11.75 -15.12 -0.85
C SER A 189 -10.70 -15.11 -1.97
N PRO A 190 -10.23 -16.28 -2.45
CA PRO A 190 -10.54 -17.63 -2.01
C PRO A 190 -9.87 -18.01 -0.68
N ARG A 191 -10.14 -19.24 -0.19
CA ARG A 191 -9.55 -19.75 1.06
C ARG A 191 -8.12 -20.24 0.87
N ASP A 192 -7.16 -19.32 0.87
CA ASP A 192 -5.76 -19.58 0.54
C ASP A 192 -4.82 -19.64 1.76
N LEU A 193 -5.26 -19.23 2.96
CA LEU A 193 -4.42 -19.30 4.14
C LEU A 193 -4.17 -20.75 4.56
N GLN A 194 -2.93 -21.06 4.95
CA GLN A 194 -2.55 -22.39 5.44
C GLN A 194 -2.35 -22.34 6.95
N VAL A 195 -3.45 -22.44 7.68
CA VAL A 195 -3.51 -22.38 9.14
C VAL A 195 -3.71 -23.76 9.76
N ASP A 196 -3.52 -23.89 11.07
CA ASP A 196 -3.83 -25.12 11.81
C ASP A 196 -5.34 -25.41 11.86
N ASP A 197 -5.71 -26.68 11.97
CA ASP A 197 -7.11 -27.16 11.94
C ASP A 197 -8.00 -26.56 13.05
N SER A 198 -7.40 -26.04 14.11
CA SER A 198 -8.12 -25.31 15.17
C SER A 198 -8.68 -23.96 14.71
N ILE A 199 -8.17 -23.41 13.61
CA ILE A 199 -8.55 -22.11 13.04
C ILE A 199 -9.55 -22.36 11.91
N SER A 200 -10.79 -21.89 12.06
CA SER A 200 -11.80 -22.10 11.02
C SER A 200 -11.79 -20.98 9.99
N GLN A 201 -11.80 -21.36 8.71
CA GLN A 201 -11.71 -20.44 7.57
C GLN A 201 -13.05 -20.26 6.87
N TYR A 202 -13.50 -19.01 6.75
CA TYR A 202 -14.77 -18.65 6.16
C TYR A 202 -14.57 -17.93 4.82
N ALA A 203 -15.34 -18.38 3.83
CA ALA A 203 -15.47 -17.74 2.53
C ALA A 203 -16.64 -16.71 2.58
N PRO A 204 -16.88 -15.93 1.50
CA PRO A 204 -18.05 -15.06 1.44
C PRO A 204 -19.35 -15.87 1.58
N LEU A 205 -20.17 -15.54 2.57
CA LEU A 205 -21.49 -16.15 2.79
C LEU A 205 -22.43 -15.67 1.69
N GLU A 206 -22.98 -16.59 0.90
CA GLU A 206 -23.81 -16.27 -0.26
C GLU A 206 -23.12 -15.32 -1.27
N GLY A 207 -21.78 -15.33 -1.30
CA GLY A 207 -20.99 -14.45 -2.17
C GLY A 207 -20.67 -13.07 -1.56
N ASP A 208 -21.08 -12.81 -0.32
CA ASP A 208 -20.85 -11.55 0.37
C ASP A 208 -20.02 -11.71 1.64
N MET A 209 -19.02 -10.84 1.80
CA MET A 209 -18.10 -10.91 2.94
C MET A 209 -18.64 -10.15 4.15
N GLU A 210 -19.51 -9.18 3.94
CA GLU A 210 -20.24 -8.48 5.00
C GLU A 210 -21.15 -9.47 5.76
N GLY A 211 -21.92 -10.30 5.05
CA GLY A 211 -22.70 -11.38 5.66
C GLY A 211 -21.86 -12.41 6.45
N THR A 212 -20.61 -12.68 6.04
CA THR A 212 -19.69 -13.49 6.85
C THR A 212 -19.29 -12.76 8.14
N GLY A 213 -19.05 -11.45 8.07
CA GLY A 213 -18.79 -10.61 9.25
C GLY A 213 -19.95 -10.64 10.24
N ASP A 214 -21.19 -10.48 9.77
CA ASP A 214 -22.41 -10.55 10.60
C ASP A 214 -22.55 -11.89 11.33
N LEU A 215 -22.27 -12.99 10.63
CA LEU A 215 -22.25 -14.32 11.25
C LEU A 215 -21.18 -14.43 12.33
N LEU A 216 -19.97 -13.92 12.07
CA LEU A 216 -18.87 -13.94 13.04
C LEU A 216 -19.17 -13.07 14.26
N LEU A 217 -19.91 -11.96 14.11
CA LEU A 217 -20.40 -11.15 15.23
C LEU A 217 -21.31 -11.93 16.18
N LEU A 218 -22.05 -12.92 15.68
CA LEU A 218 -22.85 -13.82 16.53
C LEU A 218 -21.97 -14.83 17.28
N LEU A 219 -20.90 -15.31 16.62
CA LEU A 219 -19.96 -16.27 17.19
C LEU A 219 -19.00 -15.64 18.20
N ARG A 220 -18.67 -14.36 18.03
CA ARG A 220 -17.72 -13.57 18.85
C ARG A 220 -16.40 -14.32 19.08
N PRO A 221 -15.63 -14.61 18.02
CA PRO A 221 -14.28 -15.14 18.20
C PRO A 221 -13.39 -14.11 18.91
N ASP A 222 -12.29 -14.56 19.52
CA ASP A 222 -11.29 -13.65 20.10
C ASP A 222 -10.62 -12.82 19.00
N TYR A 223 -10.23 -13.48 17.89
CA TYR A 223 -9.63 -12.82 16.74
C TYR A 223 -10.22 -13.30 15.41
N THR A 224 -10.32 -12.38 14.45
CA THR A 224 -10.61 -12.68 13.04
C THR A 224 -9.53 -12.12 12.13
N VAL A 225 -8.97 -12.98 11.29
CA VAL A 225 -8.09 -12.58 10.19
C VAL A 225 -8.95 -12.20 8.98
N PHE A 226 -8.67 -11.05 8.38
CA PHE A 226 -9.27 -10.62 7.13
C PHE A 226 -8.16 -10.44 6.07
N ASP A 227 -7.98 -11.45 5.21
CA ASP A 227 -6.79 -11.60 4.34
C ASP A 227 -6.73 -10.60 3.16
N GLU A 228 -7.80 -9.87 2.87
CA GLU A 228 -7.75 -8.78 1.90
C GLU A 228 -8.78 -7.70 2.22
N VAL A 229 -8.34 -6.59 2.80
CA VAL A 229 -9.16 -5.39 3.03
C VAL A 229 -8.87 -4.37 1.94
N ARG A 230 -9.83 -4.16 1.02
CA ARG A 230 -9.59 -3.36 -0.20
C ARG A 230 -10.69 -2.35 -0.51
N LYS A 231 -11.94 -2.75 -0.43
CA LYS A 231 -13.12 -1.95 -0.76
C LYS A 231 -13.62 -1.24 0.48
N THR A 232 -14.39 -0.16 0.30
CA THR A 232 -14.94 0.62 1.43
C THR A 232 -15.71 -0.25 2.42
N LYS A 233 -16.57 -1.14 1.93
CA LYS A 233 -17.30 -2.12 2.75
C LYS A 233 -16.39 -2.99 3.61
N ASP A 234 -15.23 -3.41 3.10
CA ASP A 234 -14.31 -4.25 3.86
C ASP A 234 -13.75 -3.49 5.09
N PHE A 235 -13.52 -2.18 4.95
CA PHE A 235 -13.09 -1.32 6.07
C PHE A 235 -14.23 -1.08 7.08
N GLU A 236 -15.46 -0.96 6.61
CA GLU A 236 -16.65 -0.83 7.46
C GLU A 236 -16.86 -2.11 8.28
N VAL A 237 -16.86 -3.28 7.65
CA VAL A 237 -16.93 -4.59 8.33
C VAL A 237 -15.80 -4.74 9.35
N PHE A 238 -14.57 -4.38 8.97
CA PHE A 238 -13.44 -4.40 9.89
C PHE A 238 -13.68 -3.51 11.12
N ALA A 239 -14.20 -2.29 10.92
CA ALA A 239 -14.52 -1.36 11.99
C ALA A 239 -15.64 -1.88 12.89
N ASP A 240 -16.73 -2.39 12.32
CA ASP A 240 -17.88 -2.91 13.07
C ASP A 240 -17.48 -4.10 13.94
N MET A 241 -16.70 -5.03 13.39
CA MET A 241 -16.17 -6.17 14.14
C MET A 241 -15.27 -5.72 15.29
N ARG A 242 -14.38 -4.75 15.05
CA ARG A 242 -13.53 -4.17 16.11
C ARG A 242 -14.34 -3.52 17.21
N MET A 243 -15.33 -2.72 16.85
CA MET A 243 -16.20 -2.02 17.80
C MET A 243 -17.08 -2.97 18.60
N ALA A 244 -17.41 -4.14 18.05
CA ALA A 244 -18.08 -5.22 18.76
C ALA A 244 -17.16 -6.01 19.73
N GLY A 245 -15.87 -5.66 19.81
CA GLY A 245 -14.89 -6.27 20.71
C GLY A 245 -14.18 -7.50 20.13
N VAL A 246 -14.33 -7.77 18.83
CA VAL A 246 -13.55 -8.83 18.15
C VAL A 246 -12.18 -8.26 17.80
N GLY A 247 -11.11 -8.99 18.11
CA GLY A 247 -9.77 -8.64 17.62
C GLY A 247 -9.70 -8.84 16.11
N MET A 248 -9.19 -7.88 15.36
CA MET A 248 -9.09 -7.98 13.90
C MET A 248 -7.63 -7.90 13.43
N ILE A 249 -7.29 -8.79 12.49
CA ILE A 249 -6.00 -8.81 11.79
C ILE A 249 -6.28 -8.60 10.30
N GLY A 250 -6.10 -7.39 9.81
CA GLY A 250 -6.46 -7.01 8.45
C GLY A 250 -5.25 -6.89 7.55
N VAL A 251 -5.34 -7.44 6.34
CA VAL A 251 -4.25 -7.39 5.37
C VAL A 251 -4.52 -6.33 4.31
N VAL A 252 -3.57 -5.42 4.12
CA VAL A 252 -3.71 -4.30 3.17
C VAL A 252 -2.49 -4.22 2.26
N HIS A 253 -2.72 -4.10 0.95
CA HIS A 253 -1.66 -3.80 0.01
C HIS A 253 -1.26 -2.32 0.08
N ALA A 254 -0.03 -2.05 0.51
CA ALA A 254 0.51 -0.71 0.65
C ALA A 254 1.97 -0.68 0.20
N SER A 255 2.37 0.36 -0.52
CA SER A 255 3.77 0.55 -0.91
C SER A 255 4.59 1.22 0.19
N ARG A 256 3.90 1.96 1.07
CA ARG A 256 4.47 2.63 2.24
C ARG A 256 3.64 2.31 3.50
N PRO A 257 4.25 2.24 4.69
CA PRO A 257 3.53 1.97 5.94
C PRO A 257 2.33 2.90 6.19
N ILE A 258 2.48 4.20 5.94
CA ILE A 258 1.44 5.22 6.18
C ILE A 258 0.20 5.07 5.27
N GLU A 259 0.36 4.49 4.07
CA GLU A 259 -0.75 4.29 3.13
C GLU A 259 -1.80 3.32 3.67
N ALA A 260 -1.41 2.39 4.56
CA ALA A 260 -2.34 1.45 5.18
C ALA A 260 -3.42 2.19 6.00
N VAL A 261 -2.99 3.19 6.79
CA VAL A 261 -3.88 3.98 7.65
C VAL A 261 -4.66 5.02 6.85
N GLN A 262 -4.04 5.64 5.86
CA GLN A 262 -4.70 6.61 4.98
C GLN A 262 -5.98 6.04 4.35
N ARG A 263 -6.00 4.74 4.05
CA ARG A 263 -7.20 4.08 3.50
C ARG A 263 -8.33 3.95 4.51
N PHE A 264 -8.04 3.78 5.79
CA PHE A 264 -9.06 3.77 6.85
C PHE A 264 -9.61 5.18 7.06
N VAL A 265 -8.72 6.17 7.18
CA VAL A 265 -9.08 7.56 7.45
C VAL A 265 -9.99 8.16 6.36
N SER A 266 -9.86 7.72 5.10
CA SER A 266 -10.74 8.18 4.02
C SER A 266 -12.13 7.54 4.03
N ARG A 267 -12.44 6.64 4.97
CA ARG A 267 -13.64 5.79 4.96
C ARG A 267 -14.37 5.73 6.29
N ILE A 268 -13.66 5.93 7.40
CA ILE A 268 -14.23 5.98 8.75
C ILE A 268 -13.85 7.28 9.44
N GLU A 269 -14.63 7.67 10.44
CA GLU A 269 -14.36 8.88 11.21
C GLU A 269 -12.97 8.83 11.88
N LEU A 270 -12.20 9.90 11.75
CA LEU A 270 -10.82 9.96 12.21
C LEU A 270 -10.66 9.61 13.71
N GLY A 271 -11.60 10.04 14.56
CA GLY A 271 -11.57 9.76 16.00
C GLY A 271 -11.80 8.28 16.35
N VAL A 272 -12.36 7.50 15.43
CA VAL A 272 -12.63 6.07 15.58
C VAL A 272 -11.42 5.24 15.13
N VAL A 273 -10.56 5.80 14.25
CA VAL A 273 -9.43 5.08 13.65
C VAL A 273 -8.53 4.41 14.70
N PRO A 274 -8.07 5.07 15.79
CA PRO A 274 -7.20 4.42 16.77
C PRO A 274 -7.87 3.31 17.60
N GLN A 275 -9.21 3.31 17.68
CA GLN A 275 -9.97 2.26 18.37
C GLN A 275 -10.10 1.02 17.48
N VAL A 276 -10.24 1.24 16.17
CA VAL A 276 -10.35 0.18 15.17
C VAL A 276 -8.98 -0.40 14.84
N VAL A 277 -7.97 0.45 14.66
CA VAL A 277 -6.60 0.07 14.32
C VAL A 277 -5.65 0.73 15.31
N ASP A 278 -5.01 -0.07 16.14
CA ASP A 278 -4.07 0.42 17.15
C ASP A 278 -2.61 0.06 16.83
N THR A 279 -2.40 -0.91 15.93
CA THR A 279 -1.07 -1.42 15.55
C THR A 279 -1.00 -1.67 14.04
N ILE A 280 0.04 -1.16 13.38
CA ILE A 280 0.31 -1.42 11.95
C ILE A 280 1.67 -2.08 11.84
N ILE A 281 1.73 -3.25 11.21
CA ILE A 281 2.95 -4.01 10.97
C ILE A 281 3.21 -4.00 9.46
N PHE A 282 4.33 -3.41 9.06
CA PHE A 282 4.72 -3.35 7.66
C PHE A 282 5.73 -4.46 7.33
N ILE A 283 5.33 -5.34 6.42
CA ILE A 283 6.11 -6.49 5.98
C ILE A 283 6.79 -6.17 4.64
N GLN A 284 8.10 -6.35 4.60
CA GLN A 284 8.91 -6.17 3.39
C GLN A 284 9.95 -7.27 3.29
N ALA A 285 10.10 -7.84 2.09
CA ALA A 285 11.06 -8.91 1.81
C ALA A 285 10.98 -10.11 2.77
N GLY A 286 9.78 -10.43 3.26
CA GLY A 286 9.54 -11.57 4.15
C GLY A 286 9.77 -11.31 5.64
N ASP A 287 10.08 -10.08 6.06
CA ASP A 287 10.29 -9.74 7.48
C ASP A 287 9.58 -8.42 7.87
N ILE A 288 9.48 -8.15 9.18
CA ILE A 288 8.93 -6.91 9.74
C ILE A 288 9.94 -5.78 9.51
N ALA A 289 9.55 -4.80 8.70
CA ALA A 289 10.42 -3.65 8.40
C ALA A 289 10.09 -2.42 9.25
N LYS A 290 8.84 -2.25 9.67
CA LYS A 290 8.37 -1.09 10.44
C LYS A 290 7.12 -1.46 11.22
N VAL A 291 6.98 -0.94 12.43
CA VAL A 291 5.73 -1.02 13.19
C VAL A 291 5.32 0.37 13.62
N TYR A 292 4.05 0.71 13.41
CA TYR A 292 3.45 1.92 13.95
C TYR A 292 2.42 1.59 15.01
N LYS A 293 2.29 2.50 15.96
CA LYS A 293 1.12 2.61 16.82
C LYS A 293 0.37 3.89 16.53
N LEU A 294 -0.94 3.84 16.77
CA LEU A 294 -1.85 4.97 16.61
C LEU A 294 -2.38 5.39 17.97
N ASP A 295 -2.25 6.68 18.27
CA ASP A 295 -2.73 7.29 19.52
C ASP A 295 -3.62 8.49 19.17
N LEU A 296 -4.80 8.62 19.80
CA LEU A 296 -5.65 9.81 19.67
C LEU A 296 -5.29 10.81 20.76
N VAL A 297 -4.94 12.04 20.38
CA VAL A 297 -4.66 13.13 21.31
C VAL A 297 -5.41 14.39 20.90
N VAL A 298 -5.80 15.21 21.87
CA VAL A 298 -6.33 16.55 21.59
C VAL A 298 -5.18 17.54 21.74
N LYS A 299 -4.73 18.12 20.62
CA LYS A 299 -3.64 19.10 20.61
C LYS A 299 -3.78 20.05 19.41
N VAL A 300 -2.92 21.07 19.37
CA VAL A 300 -2.73 21.89 18.17
C VAL A 300 -1.83 21.08 17.20
N PRO A 301 -2.27 20.82 15.95
CA PRO A 301 -1.46 20.10 14.98
C PRO A 301 -0.13 20.78 14.67
N SER A 302 0.88 19.99 14.35
CA SER A 302 2.20 20.45 13.95
C SER A 302 2.09 21.38 12.72
N GLY A 303 2.61 22.60 12.85
CA GLY A 303 2.54 23.62 11.80
C GLY A 303 1.39 24.64 11.93
N MET A 304 0.52 24.50 12.93
CA MET A 304 -0.48 25.52 13.29
C MET A 304 -0.01 26.31 14.52
N ASN A 305 -0.25 27.63 14.53
CA ASN A 305 0.21 28.54 15.61
C ASN A 305 -0.93 29.14 16.45
N ASP A 306 -2.18 28.79 16.18
CA ASP A 306 -3.34 29.36 16.87
C ASP A 306 -3.92 28.33 17.87
N GLU A 307 -3.97 28.69 19.15
CA GLU A 307 -4.35 27.79 20.25
C GLU A 307 -5.84 27.43 20.21
N ASP A 308 -6.67 28.27 19.58
CA ASP A 308 -8.09 28.00 19.35
C ASP A 308 -8.34 26.90 18.28
N LEU A 309 -7.26 26.34 17.70
CA LEU A 309 -7.31 25.25 16.72
C LEU A 309 -7.13 23.85 17.32
N ALA A 310 -7.08 23.72 18.66
CA ALA A 310 -6.96 22.43 19.33
C ALA A 310 -8.08 21.48 18.88
N ARG A 311 -7.69 20.29 18.41
CA ARG A 311 -8.61 19.31 17.82
C ARG A 311 -8.13 17.89 18.04
N PRO A 312 -8.98 16.88 17.79
CA PRO A 312 -8.53 15.50 17.74
C PRO A 312 -7.49 15.31 16.63
N VAL A 313 -6.31 14.84 17.01
CA VAL A 313 -5.21 14.48 16.13
C VAL A 313 -4.85 13.03 16.40
N VAL A 314 -4.81 12.22 15.34
CA VAL A 314 -4.26 10.88 15.43
C VAL A 314 -2.76 10.95 15.17
N GLU A 315 -1.98 10.60 16.18
CA GLU A 315 -0.54 10.49 16.10
C GLU A 315 -0.15 9.11 15.58
N VAL A 316 0.68 9.09 14.53
CA VAL A 316 1.30 7.86 14.00
C VAL A 316 2.75 7.85 14.45
N ARG A 317 3.06 6.99 15.42
CA ARG A 317 4.38 6.90 16.04
C ARG A 317 5.06 5.60 15.64
N ASP A 318 6.36 5.68 15.39
CA ASP A 318 7.23 4.50 15.34
C ASP A 318 7.10 3.73 16.66
N PHE A 319 6.70 2.46 16.60
CA PHE A 319 6.42 1.68 17.78
C PHE A 319 7.69 1.37 18.58
N GLU A 320 8.82 1.18 17.93
CA GLU A 320 10.08 0.84 18.58
C GLU A 320 10.67 2.06 19.29
N THR A 321 10.77 3.18 18.57
CA THR A 321 11.43 4.40 19.07
C THR A 321 10.49 5.41 19.73
N ASP A 322 9.17 5.20 19.65
CA ASP A 322 8.12 6.12 20.12
C ASP A 322 8.12 7.51 19.44
N ARG A 323 8.85 7.63 18.32
CA ARG A 323 9.01 8.88 17.57
C ARG A 323 7.74 9.18 16.78
N LEU A 324 7.23 10.40 16.91
CA LEU A 324 6.10 10.87 16.11
C LEU A 324 6.55 11.12 14.67
N GLU A 325 6.03 10.34 13.73
CA GLU A 325 6.39 10.46 12.32
C GLU A 325 5.30 11.12 11.48
N TYR A 326 4.03 10.91 11.83
CA TYR A 326 2.90 11.53 11.15
C TYR A 326 1.81 11.96 12.13
N GLU A 327 1.08 13.00 11.73
CA GLU A 327 -0.17 13.43 12.36
C GLU A 327 -1.29 13.36 11.34
N MET A 328 -2.47 12.95 11.79
CA MET A 328 -3.68 12.97 10.98
C MET A 328 -4.74 13.78 11.70
N TYR A 329 -5.31 14.75 11.00
CA TYR A 329 -6.33 15.64 11.56
C TYR A 329 -7.26 16.15 10.48
N THR A 330 -8.47 16.47 10.87
CA THR A 330 -9.48 17.06 9.98
C THR A 330 -9.38 18.59 10.03
N TYR A 331 -9.51 19.23 8.87
CA TYR A 331 -9.68 20.68 8.75
C TYR A 331 -10.72 20.96 7.67
N GLY A 332 -11.82 21.60 8.06
CA GLY A 332 -13.03 21.66 7.22
C GLY A 332 -13.61 20.25 7.05
N GLU A 333 -13.86 19.85 5.81
CA GLU A 333 -14.37 18.51 5.45
C GLU A 333 -13.25 17.56 5.00
N GLU A 334 -12.00 18.03 4.94
CA GLU A 334 -10.87 17.23 4.47
C GLU A 334 -10.04 16.69 5.63
N THR A 335 -9.55 15.46 5.48
CA THR A 335 -8.61 14.86 6.44
C THR A 335 -7.20 14.87 5.87
N PHE A 336 -6.28 15.45 6.63
CA PHE A 336 -4.88 15.60 6.27
C PHE A 336 -4.03 14.55 6.95
N VAL A 337 -2.99 14.07 6.26
CA VAL A 337 -1.94 13.21 6.81
C VAL A 337 -0.60 13.90 6.61
N VAL A 338 -0.01 14.38 7.69
CA VAL A 338 1.13 15.30 7.68
C VAL A 338 2.34 14.63 8.35
N PRO A 339 3.49 14.51 7.67
CA PRO A 339 4.72 14.05 8.33
C PRO A 339 5.23 15.10 9.31
N VAL A 340 5.59 14.67 10.53
CA VAL A 340 6.14 15.55 11.58
C VAL A 340 7.64 15.69 11.45
N ASP A 341 8.31 14.63 11.02
CA ASP A 341 9.76 14.51 11.09
C ASP A 341 10.42 14.45 9.73
N SER A 342 10.20 15.53 9.01
CA SER A 342 11.06 15.88 7.90
C SER A 342 11.52 17.30 8.09
N GLU A 343 12.82 17.52 7.98
CA GLU A 343 13.44 18.76 7.53
C GLU A 343 12.92 19.23 6.14
N VAL A 344 11.77 18.73 5.70
CA VAL A 344 10.90 19.38 4.73
C VAL A 344 10.31 20.57 5.46
N GLU A 345 10.92 21.73 5.19
CA GLU A 345 10.40 23.07 5.42
C GLU A 345 8.89 23.08 5.69
N LYS A 346 8.46 23.84 6.71
CA LYS A 346 7.11 24.26 7.16
C LYS A 346 6.05 24.61 6.08
N ARG A 347 6.06 23.98 4.92
CA ARG A 347 5.64 24.54 3.64
C ARG A 347 4.78 23.64 2.75
N PRO A 348 4.39 22.39 3.03
CA PRO A 348 3.42 21.72 2.16
C PRO A 348 2.07 22.43 2.19
N LEU A 349 1.43 22.56 3.37
CA LEU A 349 0.12 23.23 3.50
C LEU A 349 0.18 24.71 3.12
N GLU A 350 1.22 25.43 3.55
CA GLU A 350 1.41 26.83 3.17
C GLU A 350 1.65 26.99 1.67
N LYS A 351 2.40 26.10 0.98
CA LYS A 351 2.56 26.15 -0.49
C LYS A 351 1.26 25.80 -1.22
N TYR A 352 0.42 24.90 -0.70
CA TYR A 352 -0.87 24.58 -1.30
C TYR A 352 -1.87 25.72 -1.14
N ALA A 353 -1.97 26.30 0.06
CA ALA A 353 -2.77 27.50 0.32
C ALA A 353 -2.25 28.70 -0.47
N GLU A 354 -0.93 28.94 -0.47
CA GLU A 354 -0.27 29.98 -1.28
C GLU A 354 -0.55 29.78 -2.76
N ARG A 355 -0.55 28.54 -3.26
CA ARG A 355 -0.85 28.25 -4.66
C ARG A 355 -2.32 28.51 -5.01
N ALA A 356 -3.26 28.05 -4.20
CA ALA A 356 -4.69 28.28 -4.42
C ALA A 356 -5.03 29.79 -4.37
N ILE A 357 -4.53 30.48 -3.35
CA ILE A 357 -4.70 31.93 -3.20
C ILE A 357 -4.01 32.68 -4.33
N ARG A 358 -2.82 32.24 -4.76
CA ARG A 358 -2.10 32.85 -5.89
C ARG A 358 -2.86 32.68 -7.20
N GLU A 359 -3.38 31.50 -7.51
CA GLU A 359 -4.17 31.25 -8.74
C GLU A 359 -5.42 32.14 -8.78
N GLU A 360 -6.10 32.33 -7.65
CA GLU A 360 -7.26 33.22 -7.53
C GLU A 360 -6.88 34.71 -7.68
N LEU A 361 -5.80 35.14 -7.03
CA LEU A 361 -5.26 36.50 -7.14
C LEU A 361 -4.75 36.81 -8.55
N GLU A 362 -4.15 35.85 -9.26
CA GLU A 362 -3.75 35.99 -10.66
C GLU A 362 -4.95 36.29 -11.57
N GLY A 363 -6.08 35.62 -11.34
CA GLY A 363 -7.34 35.87 -12.07
C GLY A 363 -7.95 37.25 -11.80
N LEU A 364 -7.79 37.78 -10.59
CA LEU A 364 -8.40 39.05 -10.16
C LEU A 364 -7.54 40.29 -10.45
N LEU A 365 -6.21 40.15 -10.36
CA LEU A 365 -5.28 41.26 -10.40
C LEU A 365 -4.74 41.54 -11.80
N ASN A 366 -4.57 40.51 -12.66
CA ASN A 366 -4.01 40.65 -14.02
C ASN A 366 -2.70 41.46 -14.10
N VAL A 367 -1.95 41.54 -13.00
CA VAL A 367 -0.64 42.20 -12.90
C VAL A 367 0.36 41.25 -12.23
N PRO A 368 1.66 41.36 -12.50
CA PRO A 368 2.67 40.55 -11.84
C PRO A 368 2.78 40.92 -10.36
N PHE A 369 2.70 39.94 -9.48
CA PHE A 369 2.92 40.11 -8.05
C PHE A 369 3.66 38.90 -7.48
N ARG A 370 4.26 39.09 -6.31
CA ARG A 370 4.62 38.01 -5.40
C ARG A 370 3.69 38.08 -4.19
N ALA A 371 3.07 36.98 -3.84
CA ALA A 371 2.24 36.89 -2.64
C ALA A 371 2.99 36.08 -1.58
N GLU A 372 3.00 36.55 -0.34
CA GLU A 372 3.36 35.76 0.83
C GLU A 372 2.15 35.63 1.73
N VAL A 373 1.77 34.39 2.04
CA VAL A 373 0.62 34.09 2.91
C VAL A 373 1.15 33.78 4.31
N ARG A 374 0.64 34.49 5.32
CA ARG A 374 0.95 34.22 6.73
C ARG A 374 -0.33 34.28 7.56
N GLY A 375 -0.76 33.15 8.11
CA GLY A 375 -2.01 33.07 8.87
C GLY A 375 -3.20 33.54 8.03
N ASN A 376 -3.95 34.54 8.53
CA ASN A 376 -5.10 35.12 7.82
C ASN A 376 -4.78 36.41 7.02
N LYS A 377 -3.51 36.64 6.67
CA LYS A 377 -3.04 37.83 5.97
C LYS A 377 -2.19 37.46 4.76
N VAL A 378 -2.41 38.14 3.64
CA VAL A 378 -1.64 38.05 2.40
C VAL A 378 -0.84 39.33 2.22
N THR A 379 0.48 39.23 2.10
CA THR A 379 1.33 40.36 1.69
C THR A 379 1.59 40.27 0.19
N LEU A 380 1.04 41.23 -0.56
CA LEU A 380 1.21 41.38 -1.99
C LEU A 380 2.37 42.33 -2.29
N TYR A 381 3.47 41.78 -2.80
CA TYR A 381 4.57 42.54 -3.35
C TYR A 381 4.30 42.81 -4.82
N ALA A 382 4.03 44.07 -5.16
CA ALA A 382 3.74 44.50 -6.52
C ALA A 382 4.69 45.62 -6.95
N HIS A 383 4.84 45.79 -8.27
CA HIS A 383 5.63 46.91 -8.79
C HIS A 383 4.95 48.24 -8.40
N PRO A 384 5.70 49.30 -8.00
CA PRO A 384 5.11 50.58 -7.59
C PRO A 384 4.12 51.19 -8.58
N GLU A 385 4.28 50.91 -9.88
CA GLU A 385 3.38 51.35 -10.95
C GLU A 385 2.01 50.63 -10.94
N ASP A 386 1.95 49.41 -10.40
CA ASP A 386 0.74 48.57 -10.36
C ASP A 386 -0.03 48.71 -9.03
N ILE A 387 0.61 49.19 -7.96
CA ILE A 387 0.00 49.37 -6.63
C ILE A 387 -1.29 50.23 -6.68
N PRO A 388 -1.35 51.38 -7.38
CA PRO A 388 -2.58 52.17 -7.48
C PRO A 388 -3.72 51.41 -8.17
N HIS A 389 -3.40 50.51 -9.11
CA HIS A 389 -4.37 49.68 -9.80
C HIS A 389 -4.92 48.56 -8.91
N ILE A 390 -4.06 47.96 -8.07
CA ILE A 390 -4.41 46.90 -7.11
C ILE A 390 -5.30 47.46 -6.00
N ILE A 391 -4.93 48.60 -5.40
CA ILE A 391 -5.68 49.23 -4.32
C ILE A 391 -7.02 49.82 -4.83
N GLY A 392 -6.99 50.46 -6.00
CA GLY A 392 -8.15 51.14 -6.59
C GLY A 392 -8.50 52.46 -5.89
N LYS A 393 -9.45 53.22 -6.47
CA LYS A 393 -9.88 54.52 -5.91
C LYS A 393 -10.46 54.34 -4.51
N GLY A 394 -9.80 54.94 -3.51
CA GLY A 394 -10.24 54.88 -2.10
C GLY A 394 -10.17 53.49 -1.49
N GLY A 395 -9.37 52.56 -2.04
CA GLY A 395 -9.26 51.18 -1.52
C GLY A 395 -10.41 50.25 -1.92
N ALA A 396 -11.37 50.71 -2.72
CA ALA A 396 -12.57 49.93 -3.04
C ALA A 396 -12.27 48.59 -3.75
N ARG A 397 -11.18 48.53 -4.53
CA ARG A 397 -10.83 47.31 -5.28
C ARG A 397 -10.19 46.27 -4.36
N ILE A 398 -9.23 46.68 -3.53
CA ILE A 398 -8.58 45.76 -2.60
C ILE A 398 -9.58 45.19 -1.59
N SER A 399 -10.52 46.00 -1.07
CA SER A 399 -11.56 45.49 -0.18
C SER A 399 -12.51 44.49 -0.83
N ASN A 400 -12.76 44.58 -2.14
CA ASN A 400 -13.54 43.58 -2.85
C ASN A 400 -12.75 42.27 -3.06
N ILE A 401 -11.43 42.38 -3.27
CA ILE A 401 -10.55 41.21 -3.40
C ILE A 401 -10.41 40.52 -2.04
N GLU A 402 -10.21 41.27 -0.95
CA GLU A 402 -10.19 40.75 0.43
C GLU A 402 -11.47 39.98 0.78
N LYS A 403 -12.64 40.50 0.40
CA LYS A 403 -13.93 39.80 0.58
C LYS A 403 -14.08 38.54 -0.26
N ALA A 404 -13.49 38.51 -1.45
CA ALA A 404 -13.54 37.34 -2.33
C ALA A 404 -12.66 36.21 -1.80
N ILE A 405 -11.43 36.53 -1.35
CA ILE A 405 -10.48 35.53 -0.85
C ILE A 405 -10.64 35.22 0.65
N GLY A 406 -11.42 36.02 1.38
CA GLY A 406 -11.66 35.85 2.83
C GLY A 406 -10.48 36.22 3.74
N MET A 407 -9.45 36.90 3.22
CA MET A 407 -8.21 37.25 3.93
C MET A 407 -7.88 38.73 3.79
N ALA A 408 -7.17 39.29 4.77
CA ALA A 408 -6.68 40.67 4.72
C ALA A 408 -5.47 40.78 3.77
N ILE A 409 -5.42 41.82 2.93
CA ILE A 409 -4.36 42.01 1.93
C ILE A 409 -3.55 43.27 2.25
N ASP A 410 -2.24 43.11 2.35
CA ASP A 410 -1.28 44.19 2.55
C ASP A 410 -0.41 44.35 1.31
N VAL A 411 -0.49 45.50 0.65
CA VAL A 411 0.23 45.74 -0.60
C VAL A 411 1.50 46.50 -0.32
N GLN A 412 2.63 45.87 -0.60
CA GLN A 412 3.96 46.45 -0.44
C GLN A 412 4.64 46.62 -1.82
N PRO A 413 5.48 47.65 -1.98
CA PRO A 413 6.36 47.71 -3.13
C PRO A 413 7.30 46.51 -3.12
N MET A 414 7.46 45.89 -4.28
CA MET A 414 8.37 44.77 -4.47
C MET A 414 9.82 45.28 -4.43
N ASP A 415 10.46 45.20 -3.26
CA ASP A 415 11.87 45.51 -3.10
C ASP A 415 12.75 44.40 -3.69
N ARG A 416 13.90 44.79 -4.25
CA ARG A 416 14.95 43.86 -4.69
C ARG A 416 15.28 42.90 -3.54
N GLU A 417 15.12 41.59 -3.73
CA GLU A 417 15.66 40.63 -2.78
C GLU A 417 17.17 40.84 -2.61
N ASN A 418 17.63 40.73 -1.37
CA ASN A 418 19.03 40.81 -0.92
C ASN A 418 19.89 39.62 -1.42
N GLY A 419 19.80 39.32 -2.71
CA GLY A 419 20.45 38.18 -3.34
C GLY A 419 20.51 38.19 -4.86
N GLY A 420 20.21 39.29 -5.57
CA GLY A 420 20.58 39.44 -6.99
C GLY A 420 19.87 38.55 -8.03
N GLY A 421 18.86 37.77 -7.64
CA GLY A 421 18.04 36.97 -8.56
C GLY A 421 17.06 37.83 -9.37
N VAL A 422 16.86 37.52 -10.65
CA VAL A 422 15.94 38.24 -11.56
C VAL A 422 14.88 37.31 -12.14
N VAL A 423 13.66 37.83 -12.28
CA VAL A 423 12.54 37.10 -12.90
C VAL A 423 12.67 37.14 -14.42
N VAL A 424 12.54 35.97 -15.06
CA VAL A 424 12.64 35.82 -16.52
C VAL A 424 11.27 35.54 -17.11
N ARG A 425 10.83 36.41 -18.02
CA ARG A 425 9.58 36.26 -18.79
C ARG A 425 9.85 35.62 -20.13
N GLU A 426 9.13 34.54 -20.44
CA GLU A 426 9.20 33.90 -21.75
C GLU A 426 8.18 34.52 -22.73
N THR A 427 8.65 34.89 -23.93
CA THR A 427 7.81 35.32 -25.06
C THR A 427 8.05 34.37 -26.24
N PRO A 428 7.22 34.35 -27.31
CA PRO A 428 7.44 33.43 -28.43
C PRO A 428 8.83 33.52 -29.08
N LYS A 429 9.48 34.69 -29.07
CA LYS A 429 10.78 34.93 -29.73
C LYS A 429 11.96 35.16 -28.78
N HIS A 430 11.72 35.54 -27.53
CA HIS A 430 12.77 35.97 -26.59
C HIS A 430 12.49 35.54 -25.14
N PHE A 431 13.57 35.35 -24.37
CA PHE A 431 13.56 35.48 -22.92
C PHE A 431 13.81 36.94 -22.55
N VAL A 432 12.92 37.50 -21.74
CA VAL A 432 12.94 38.90 -21.33
C VAL A 432 13.31 38.95 -19.85
N ILE A 433 14.45 39.55 -19.54
CA ILE A 433 14.98 39.66 -18.20
C ILE A 433 14.95 41.13 -17.79
N HIS A 434 14.41 41.41 -16.62
CA HIS A 434 14.34 42.75 -16.05
C HIS A 434 15.50 42.93 -15.05
N GLY A 435 16.59 43.54 -15.49
CA GLY A 435 17.79 43.71 -14.65
C GLY A 435 17.73 44.91 -13.70
N GLY A 436 16.75 45.81 -13.86
CA GLY A 436 16.57 46.99 -12.99
C GLY A 436 17.27 48.25 -13.49
N GLU A 437 17.34 49.27 -12.64
CA GLU A 437 17.81 50.61 -13.04
C GLU A 437 19.34 50.73 -13.21
N ASP A 438 20.09 49.98 -12.40
CA ASP A 438 21.57 49.93 -12.36
C ASP A 438 22.22 49.37 -13.64
N VAL A 439 21.47 48.59 -14.42
CA VAL A 439 21.95 48.02 -15.68
C VAL A 439 21.55 48.83 -16.92
N ARG A 440 20.80 49.92 -16.78
CA ARG A 440 20.29 50.70 -17.93
C ARG A 440 21.42 51.13 -18.87
N ASN A 441 21.28 50.79 -20.16
CA ASN A 441 22.26 51.03 -21.23
C ASN A 441 23.65 50.40 -21.02
N ARG A 442 23.81 49.45 -20.09
CA ARG A 442 25.08 48.76 -19.86
C ARG A 442 25.10 47.38 -20.53
N PHE A 443 26.31 46.89 -20.78
CA PHE A 443 26.50 45.46 -20.96
C PHE A 443 26.43 44.80 -19.60
N VAL A 444 25.74 43.68 -19.55
CA VAL A 444 25.52 42.91 -18.32
C VAL A 444 26.00 41.49 -18.52
N LYS A 445 26.50 40.92 -17.43
CA LYS A 445 26.82 39.51 -17.31
C LYS A 445 25.61 38.79 -16.72
N ILE A 446 25.20 37.69 -17.36
CA ILE A 446 24.12 36.83 -16.89
C ILE A 446 24.76 35.60 -16.22
N ARG A 447 24.34 35.30 -15.00
CA ARG A 447 24.76 34.10 -14.25
C ARG A 447 23.58 33.18 -13.97
N ILE A 448 23.85 31.87 -13.95
CA ILE A 448 22.89 30.82 -13.58
C ILE A 448 23.51 30.04 -12.42
N ASP A 449 22.87 30.01 -11.26
CA ASP A 449 23.40 29.43 -10.01
C ASP A 449 24.84 29.88 -9.66
N GLY A 450 25.16 31.14 -9.97
CA GLY A 450 26.48 31.74 -9.72
C GLY A 450 27.52 31.53 -10.84
N GLU A 451 27.26 30.66 -11.82
CA GLU A 451 28.14 30.44 -12.96
C GLU A 451 27.83 31.37 -14.13
N GLU A 452 28.85 31.80 -14.88
CA GLU A 452 28.69 32.72 -16.01
C GLU A 452 28.05 32.02 -17.22
N ALA A 453 26.86 32.49 -17.61
CA ALA A 453 26.12 31.97 -18.75
C ALA A 453 26.34 32.78 -20.03
N GLY A 454 26.69 34.07 -19.91
CA GLY A 454 27.05 34.92 -21.05
C GLY A 454 26.72 36.39 -20.82
N TYR A 455 26.77 37.18 -21.90
CA TYR A 455 26.60 38.63 -21.85
C TYR A 455 25.45 39.11 -22.72
N ALA A 456 24.79 40.18 -22.28
CA ALA A 456 23.75 40.84 -23.06
C ALA A 456 23.75 42.35 -22.82
N LYS A 457 23.20 43.12 -23.76
CA LYS A 457 23.03 44.56 -23.60
C LYS A 457 21.66 44.88 -23.03
N ALA A 458 21.62 45.63 -21.94
CA ALA A 458 20.39 46.14 -21.36
C ALA A 458 19.93 47.42 -22.07
N SER A 459 18.63 47.55 -22.28
CA SER A 459 18.00 48.72 -22.89
C SER A 459 17.98 49.94 -21.96
N LYS A 460 17.50 51.08 -22.46
CA LYS A 460 17.25 52.31 -21.68
C LYS A 460 16.33 52.09 -20.48
N LYS A 461 15.47 51.06 -20.53
CA LYS A 461 14.55 50.67 -19.45
C LYS A 461 15.10 49.56 -18.55
N GLY A 462 16.35 49.13 -18.73
CA GLY A 462 16.94 48.05 -17.94
C GLY A 462 16.46 46.65 -18.33
N ILE A 463 15.79 46.55 -19.49
CA ILE A 463 15.28 45.28 -20.03
C ILE A 463 16.33 44.66 -20.93
N ILE A 464 16.60 43.38 -20.72
CA ILE A 464 17.49 42.53 -21.51
C ILE A 464 16.64 41.54 -22.29
N LYS A 465 16.84 41.45 -23.59
CA LYS A 465 16.12 40.51 -24.46
C LYS A 465 17.12 39.52 -25.04
N VAL A 466 16.99 38.26 -24.66
CA VAL A 466 17.79 37.16 -25.20
C VAL A 466 16.95 36.38 -26.20
N LYS A 467 17.44 36.24 -27.43
CA LYS A 467 16.73 35.51 -28.50
C LYS A 467 16.73 34.01 -28.19
N LYS A 468 15.60 33.32 -28.44
CA LYS A 468 15.54 31.85 -28.32
C LYS A 468 16.36 31.18 -29.43
N GLY A 469 16.97 30.03 -29.14
CA GLY A 469 17.83 29.29 -30.06
C GLY A 469 19.27 29.82 -30.19
N THR A 470 19.65 30.85 -29.43
CA THR A 470 21.07 31.16 -29.20
C THR A 470 21.58 30.36 -28.00
N GLU A 471 22.89 30.20 -27.88
CA GLU A 471 23.53 29.48 -26.77
C GLU A 471 23.07 30.00 -25.40
N LEU A 472 23.11 31.32 -25.21
CA LEU A 472 22.59 31.99 -24.00
C LEU A 472 21.08 31.79 -23.82
N GLY A 473 20.31 31.73 -24.91
CA GLY A 473 18.87 31.49 -24.87
C GLY A 473 18.51 30.08 -24.41
N GLU A 474 19.24 29.05 -24.89
CA GLU A 474 19.03 27.67 -24.44
C GLU A 474 19.49 27.47 -22.99
N ALA A 475 20.56 28.14 -22.56
CA ALA A 475 21.00 28.13 -21.16
C ALA A 475 19.92 28.71 -20.21
N ILE A 476 19.33 29.85 -20.57
CA ILE A 476 18.23 30.47 -19.81
C ILE A 476 16.99 29.57 -19.80
N LYS A 477 16.64 28.97 -20.94
CA LYS A 477 15.51 28.03 -21.04
C LYS A 477 15.66 26.83 -20.11
N PHE A 478 16.86 26.25 -20.05
CA PHE A 478 17.18 25.16 -19.14
C PHE A 478 17.07 25.61 -17.68
N ALA A 479 17.64 26.77 -17.34
CA ALA A 479 17.59 27.34 -16.00
C ALA A 479 16.16 27.58 -15.50
N VAL A 480 15.30 28.18 -16.35
CA VAL A 480 13.88 28.43 -16.02
C VAL A 480 13.13 27.11 -15.77
N ARG A 481 13.36 26.08 -16.61
CA ARG A 481 12.71 24.77 -16.44
C ARG A 481 13.20 23.99 -15.23
N ALA A 482 14.47 24.16 -14.87
CA ALA A 482 15.11 23.50 -13.74
C ALA A 482 14.96 24.28 -12.42
N GLY A 483 14.27 25.42 -12.42
CA GLY A 483 14.10 26.26 -11.23
C GLY A 483 15.40 26.90 -10.72
N LYS A 484 16.40 27.05 -11.59
CA LYS A 484 17.72 27.60 -11.24
C LYS A 484 17.67 29.12 -11.09
N LYS A 485 18.53 29.66 -10.22
CA LYS A 485 18.60 31.09 -9.95
C LYS A 485 19.32 31.81 -11.09
N ILE A 486 18.67 32.81 -11.69
CA ILE A 486 19.27 33.63 -12.75
C ILE A 486 19.61 34.99 -12.16
N GLU A 487 20.84 35.46 -12.36
CA GLU A 487 21.32 36.75 -11.85
C GLU A 487 21.84 37.61 -13.00
N VAL A 488 21.72 38.93 -12.85
CA VAL A 488 22.25 39.90 -13.81
C VAL A 488 23.19 40.84 -13.07
N VAL A 489 24.44 40.88 -13.52
CA VAL A 489 25.49 41.71 -12.92
C VAL A 489 25.88 42.79 -13.92
N PRO A 490 25.87 44.08 -13.53
CA PRO A 490 26.42 45.14 -14.37
C PRO A 490 27.90 44.87 -14.63
N GLN A 491 28.35 45.07 -15.87
CA GLN A 491 29.78 45.09 -16.17
C GLN A 491 30.42 46.41 -15.75
#